data_AF-A0AAX6E873-F1
#
_entry.id   AF-A0AAX6E873-F1
#
_cell.length_a   1.000
_cell.length_b   1.000
_cell.length_c   1.000
_cell.angle_alpha   90.00
_cell.angle_beta   90.00
_cell.angle_gamma   90.00
#
_symmetry.space_group_name_H-M   'P 1'
#
loop_
_entity.id
_entity.type
_entity.pdbx_description
1 polymer ?
#
loop_
_entity_poly.entity_id
_entity_poly.type
_entity_poly.pdbx_seq_one_letter_code
_entity_poly.pdbx_strand_id
1 'polypeptide(L)'
;MPTLEKKLSEAAGREVVLWFMEERKDDITKQVCMVQPKSEIDLQFESTKLSTPWGYISATALGVSTFGTIALMSGFFLKPGATFNDYVADVLPLFGGFITILGISEIATRVTAARYGVKLSPSFLIPSNWTGCLGVINNYESLLPSKKALFDIPVARTASAYLTSLVLAISAFISDGSFNGGENALFIRPQFFYNNPLLSFIQLVIGPYSDDLGNVLPNAVEGVGVPVDPLAFAGLLGMVVTSLNLLPCGRLEGGRIAQALFGRNTAALLSFGTSLLLGIGGLSGSVLCLAWGLIATFFRGGEEIPARDEITPLGDDRYTWGFILALICLLTLFPNSGGTFSSSFLNPPFFRGGLDV
;
A
#
# COMPACT_ATOMS: atom_id res chain seq x y z
N MET A 1 29.96 4.48 19.03
CA MET A 1 29.26 5.59 18.33
C MET A 1 29.20 6.87 19.16
N PRO A 2 28.61 6.92 20.38
CA PRO A 2 28.39 8.19 21.10
C PRO A 2 29.69 8.89 21.53
N THR A 3 30.78 8.14 21.74
CA THR A 3 32.09 8.69 22.12
C THR A 3 32.81 9.42 20.98
N LEU A 4 32.62 9.00 19.72
CA LEU A 4 33.26 9.63 18.57
C LEU A 4 32.53 10.93 18.18
N GLU A 5 31.20 10.86 18.17
CA GLU A 5 30.32 11.99 17.92
C GLU A 5 30.51 13.10 18.97
N LYS A 6 30.62 12.72 20.26
CA LYS A 6 30.89 13.67 21.34
C LYS A 6 32.24 14.36 21.19
N LYS A 7 33.30 13.62 20.88
CA LYS A 7 34.65 14.18 20.65
C LYS A 7 34.69 15.11 19.45
N LEU A 8 34.03 14.75 18.36
CA LEU A 8 33.95 15.59 17.16
C LEU A 8 33.08 16.82 17.39
N SER A 9 32.02 16.70 18.17
CA SER A 9 31.18 17.84 18.55
C SER A 9 31.94 18.83 19.44
N GLU A 10 32.69 18.32 20.43
CA GLU A 10 33.57 19.13 21.28
C GLU A 10 34.68 19.81 20.46
N ALA A 11 35.29 19.09 19.50
CA ALA A 11 36.33 19.65 18.63
C ALA A 11 35.80 20.67 17.62
N ALA A 12 34.58 20.48 17.10
CA ALA A 12 33.96 21.37 16.12
C ALA A 12 33.23 22.56 16.75
N GLY A 13 33.04 22.58 18.08
CA GLY A 13 32.30 23.61 18.79
C GLY A 13 30.80 23.66 18.45
N ARG A 14 30.26 22.60 17.84
CA ARG A 14 28.86 22.48 17.41
C ARG A 14 28.40 21.03 17.46
N GLU A 15 27.10 20.78 17.64
CA GLU A 15 26.56 19.42 17.56
C GLU A 15 26.66 18.89 16.13
N VAL A 16 27.21 17.68 15.99
CA VAL A 16 27.40 17.02 14.69
C VAL A 16 26.74 15.66 14.69
N VAL A 17 26.30 15.23 13.52
CA VAL A 17 25.79 13.89 13.25
C VAL A 17 26.76 13.17 12.34
N LEU A 18 27.06 11.92 12.69
CA LEU A 18 27.86 11.02 11.88
C LEU A 18 26.98 10.17 10.97
N TRP A 19 27.36 10.14 9.70
CA TRP A 19 26.78 9.32 8.66
C TRP A 19 27.80 8.30 8.20
N PHE A 20 27.43 7.03 8.22
CA PHE A 20 28.23 5.94 7.70
C PHE A 20 27.57 5.46 6.41
N MET A 21 28.18 5.79 5.28
CA MET A 21 27.63 5.53 3.94
C MET A 21 28.70 4.90 3.03
N GLU A 22 28.23 4.23 1.99
CA GLU A 22 29.08 3.75 0.92
C GLU A 22 29.04 4.73 -0.26
N GLU A 23 30.21 5.22 -0.66
CA GLU A 23 30.35 6.04 -1.86
C GLU A 23 30.98 5.19 -2.97
N ARG A 24 30.29 5.10 -4.11
CA ARG A 24 30.78 4.36 -5.28
C ARG A 24 31.31 5.35 -6.30
N LYS A 25 32.64 5.36 -6.50
CA LYS A 25 33.31 6.23 -7.46
C LYS A 25 34.30 5.41 -8.28
N ASP A 26 34.16 5.45 -9.61
CA ASP A 26 35.05 4.79 -10.58
C ASP A 26 35.36 3.32 -10.21
N ASP A 27 34.30 2.51 -10.09
CA ASP A 27 34.33 1.08 -9.71
C ASP A 27 34.84 0.71 -8.30
N ILE A 28 35.27 1.67 -7.49
CA ILE A 28 35.69 1.44 -6.10
C ILE A 28 34.57 1.83 -5.13
N THR A 29 34.13 0.89 -4.30
CA THR A 29 33.23 1.13 -3.18
C THR A 29 34.05 1.55 -1.96
N LYS A 30 33.92 2.81 -1.54
CA LYS A 30 34.60 3.33 -0.35
C LYS A 30 33.60 3.51 0.78
N GLN A 31 33.98 3.10 1.98
CA GLN A 31 33.22 3.41 3.19
C GLN A 31 33.62 4.81 3.66
N VAL A 32 32.64 5.70 3.73
CA VAL A 32 32.84 7.11 4.07
C VAL A 32 32.10 7.42 5.36
N CYS A 33 32.79 8.08 6.29
CA CYS A 33 32.17 8.70 7.45
C CYS A 33 32.00 10.19 7.16
N MET A 34 30.76 10.62 6.91
CA MET A 34 30.43 12.02 6.67
C MET A 34 29.98 12.66 7.98
N VAL A 35 30.51 13.86 8.27
CA VAL A 35 30.17 14.65 9.45
C VAL A 35 29.32 15.82 9.00
N GLN A 36 28.08 15.91 9.49
CA GLN A 36 27.18 17.01 9.15
C GLN A 36 26.76 17.78 10.41
N PRO A 37 26.60 19.12 10.36
CA PRO A 37 26.04 19.87 11.47
C PRO A 37 24.61 19.43 11.77
N LYS A 38 24.33 19.15 13.05
CA LYS A 38 23.00 18.70 13.46
C LYS A 38 21.92 19.76 13.21
N SER A 39 22.27 21.05 13.29
CA SER A 39 21.36 22.16 13.01
C SER A 39 20.78 22.14 11.60
N GLU A 40 21.56 21.73 10.59
CA GLU A 40 21.06 21.62 9.21
C GLU A 40 20.04 20.49 9.07
N ILE A 41 20.29 19.39 9.77
CA ILE A 41 19.42 18.21 9.79
C ILE A 41 18.11 18.54 10.53
N ASP A 42 18.22 19.16 11.70
CA ASP A 42 17.05 19.58 12.48
C ASP A 42 16.20 20.58 11.69
N LEU A 43 16.81 21.51 10.93
CA LEU A 43 16.08 22.40 10.01
C LEU A 43 15.36 21.64 8.88
N GLN A 44 15.99 20.60 8.30
CA GLN A 44 15.33 19.76 7.30
C GLN A 44 14.11 19.03 7.89
N PHE A 45 14.24 18.46 9.08
CA PHE A 45 13.13 17.81 9.76
C PHE A 45 12.06 18.80 10.20
N GLU A 46 12.41 20.00 10.66
CA GLU A 46 11.45 21.05 10.98
C GLU A 46 10.65 21.51 9.76
N SER A 47 11.30 21.65 8.60
CA SER A 47 10.62 22.01 7.35
C SER A 47 9.63 20.93 6.86
N THR A 48 9.91 19.67 7.20
CA THR A 48 9.09 18.50 6.82
C THR A 48 8.15 18.06 7.94
N LYS A 49 8.18 18.73 9.10
CA LYS A 49 7.45 18.35 10.30
C LYS A 49 5.97 18.56 10.09
N LEU A 50 5.21 17.48 10.24
CA LEU A 50 3.76 17.48 10.10
C LEU A 50 3.05 17.36 11.44
N SER A 51 3.77 17.24 12.56
CA SER A 51 3.24 17.38 13.91
C SER A 51 2.91 18.85 14.30
N THR A 52 2.38 19.63 13.37
CA THR A 52 1.90 21.00 13.59
C THR A 52 0.37 21.00 13.74
N PRO A 53 -0.25 22.03 14.34
CA PRO A 53 -1.71 22.12 14.41
C PRO A 53 -2.38 21.97 13.03
N TRP A 54 -1.79 22.56 11.98
CA TRP A 54 -2.29 22.38 10.61
C TRP A 54 -2.11 20.97 10.08
N GLY A 55 -1.01 20.29 10.41
CA GLY A 55 -0.83 18.88 10.05
C GLY A 55 -1.83 17.94 10.73
N TYR A 56 -2.22 18.21 11.98
CA TYR A 56 -3.29 17.45 12.65
C TYR A 56 -4.67 17.74 12.05
N ILE A 57 -4.94 18.98 11.66
CA ILE A 57 -6.20 19.34 11.01
C ILE A 57 -6.29 18.69 9.63
N SER A 58 -5.22 18.70 8.83
CA SER A 58 -5.20 18.02 7.53
C SER A 58 -5.28 16.51 7.68
N ALA A 59 -4.60 15.91 8.66
CA ALA A 59 -4.72 14.48 8.96
C ALA A 59 -6.15 14.10 9.35
N THR A 60 -6.82 14.92 10.16
CA THR A 60 -8.21 14.70 10.56
C THR A 60 -9.15 14.84 9.38
N ALA A 61 -8.99 15.89 8.56
CA ALA A 61 -9.79 16.10 7.36
C ALA A 61 -9.67 14.93 6.38
N LEU A 62 -8.43 14.50 6.11
CA LEU A 62 -8.14 13.34 5.27
C LEU A 62 -8.68 12.02 5.86
N GLY A 63 -8.63 11.85 7.17
CA GLY A 63 -9.26 10.72 7.87
C GLY A 63 -10.77 10.69 7.69
N VAL A 64 -11.44 11.83 7.92
CA VAL A 64 -12.89 11.95 7.71
C VAL A 64 -13.26 11.71 6.24
N SER A 65 -12.50 12.28 5.30
CA SER A 65 -12.70 12.02 3.87
C SER A 65 -12.52 10.56 3.53
N THR A 66 -11.53 9.88 4.10
CA THR A 66 -11.29 8.45 3.87
C THR A 66 -12.42 7.59 4.41
N PHE A 67 -12.95 7.90 5.59
CA PHE A 67 -14.12 7.20 6.11
C PHE A 67 -15.35 7.44 5.24
N GLY A 68 -15.52 8.66 4.73
CA GLY A 68 -16.54 8.98 3.74
C GLY A 68 -16.39 8.17 2.45
N THR A 69 -15.18 8.06 1.88
CA THR A 69 -14.96 7.30 0.64
C THR A 69 -15.13 5.79 0.83
N ILE A 70 -14.72 5.23 1.97
CA ILE A 70 -15.00 3.81 2.29
C ILE A 70 -16.51 3.59 2.38
N ALA A 71 -17.26 4.45 3.05
CA ALA A 71 -18.71 4.34 3.18
C ALA A 71 -19.43 4.48 1.82
N LEU A 72 -18.99 5.44 0.98
CA LEU A 72 -19.53 5.64 -0.37
C LEU A 72 -19.22 4.45 -1.29
N MET A 73 -17.99 3.95 -1.28
CA MET A 73 -17.60 2.76 -2.04
C MET A 73 -18.42 1.54 -1.60
N SER A 74 -18.59 1.35 -0.30
CA SER A 74 -19.38 0.22 0.23
C SER A 74 -20.84 0.29 -0.24
N GLY A 75 -21.41 1.51 -0.29
CA GLY A 75 -22.76 1.73 -0.80
C GLY A 75 -22.94 1.41 -2.29
N PHE A 76 -21.87 1.45 -3.09
CA PHE A 76 -21.92 1.11 -4.51
C PHE A 76 -22.22 -0.38 -4.78
N PHE A 77 -21.90 -1.25 -3.83
CA PHE A 77 -22.06 -2.71 -3.93
C PHE A 77 -23.37 -3.24 -3.33
N LEU A 78 -24.23 -2.36 -2.81
CA LEU A 78 -25.53 -2.74 -2.27
C LEU A 78 -26.51 -3.19 -3.36
N LYS A 79 -27.43 -4.08 -2.97
CA LYS A 79 -28.53 -4.53 -3.84
C LYS A 79 -29.43 -3.36 -4.27
N PRO A 80 -29.99 -3.38 -5.50
CA PRO A 80 -30.99 -2.39 -5.92
C PRO A 80 -32.18 -2.37 -4.97
N GLY A 81 -32.58 -1.18 -4.48
CA GLY A 81 -33.69 -1.03 -3.53
C GLY A 81 -33.35 -1.30 -2.05
N ALA A 82 -32.06 -1.33 -1.69
CA ALA A 82 -31.59 -1.50 -0.32
C ALA A 82 -32.23 -0.49 0.65
N THR A 83 -32.70 -1.02 1.79
CA THR A 83 -33.22 -0.25 2.92
C THR A 83 -32.08 0.22 3.83
N PHE A 84 -32.37 1.12 4.78
CA PHE A 84 -31.37 1.56 5.77
C PHE A 84 -30.83 0.39 6.60
N ASN A 85 -31.63 -0.65 6.84
CA ASN A 85 -31.18 -1.85 7.56
C ASN A 85 -30.15 -2.65 6.75
N ASP A 86 -30.32 -2.75 5.43
CA ASP A 86 -29.35 -3.39 4.54
C ASP A 86 -28.03 -2.59 4.49
N TYR A 87 -28.12 -1.26 4.53
CA TYR A 87 -26.93 -0.41 4.66
C TYR A 87 -26.15 -0.74 5.93
N VAL A 88 -26.83 -0.88 7.08
CA VAL A 88 -26.15 -1.22 8.34
C VAL A 88 -25.61 -2.66 8.32
N ALA A 89 -26.34 -3.62 7.74
CA ALA A 89 -25.93 -5.01 7.72
C ALA A 89 -24.71 -5.26 6.80
N ASP A 90 -24.65 -4.61 5.64
CA ASP A 90 -23.64 -4.93 4.62
C ASP A 90 -22.48 -3.92 4.60
N VAL A 91 -22.74 -2.63 4.85
CA VAL A 91 -21.69 -1.59 4.83
C VAL A 91 -20.88 -1.59 6.13
N LEU A 92 -21.50 -1.86 7.28
CA LEU A 92 -20.80 -1.79 8.56
C LEU A 92 -19.69 -2.85 8.70
N PRO A 93 -19.87 -4.11 8.28
CA PRO A 93 -18.79 -5.10 8.32
C PRO A 93 -17.66 -4.78 7.35
N LEU A 94 -17.97 -4.31 6.13
CA LEU A 94 -16.96 -3.88 5.14
C LEU A 94 -16.16 -2.68 5.68
N PHE A 95 -16.84 -1.66 6.18
CA PHE A 95 -16.23 -0.49 6.80
C PHE A 95 -15.37 -0.88 8.02
N GLY A 96 -15.92 -1.70 8.92
CA GLY A 96 -15.23 -2.20 10.10
C GLY A 96 -13.98 -3.01 9.76
N GLY A 97 -14.03 -3.81 8.69
CA GLY A 97 -12.89 -4.54 8.15
C GLY A 97 -11.74 -3.61 7.74
N PHE A 98 -12.03 -2.57 6.95
CA PHE A 98 -11.02 -1.58 6.55
C PHE A 98 -10.42 -0.82 7.73
N ILE A 99 -11.24 -0.36 8.67
CA ILE A 99 -10.75 0.32 9.88
C ILE A 99 -9.85 -0.60 10.69
N THR A 100 -10.20 -1.88 10.80
CA THR A 100 -9.40 -2.87 11.53
C THR A 100 -8.04 -3.07 10.86
N ILE A 101 -8.00 -3.24 9.53
CA ILE A 101 -6.75 -3.39 8.77
C ILE A 101 -5.86 -2.14 8.92
N LEU A 102 -6.42 -0.95 8.75
CA LEU A 102 -5.70 0.32 8.86
C LEU A 102 -5.22 0.57 10.30
N GLY A 103 -6.05 0.27 11.29
CA GLY A 103 -5.74 0.44 12.71
C GLY A 103 -4.61 -0.48 13.16
N ILE A 104 -4.70 -1.79 12.88
CA ILE A 104 -3.69 -2.77 13.28
C ILE A 104 -2.35 -2.47 12.61
N SER A 105 -2.35 -2.16 11.31
CA SER A 105 -1.12 -1.86 10.57
C SER A 105 -0.42 -0.60 11.06
N GLU A 106 -1.17 0.44 11.40
CA GLU A 106 -0.61 1.67 11.95
C GLU A 106 -0.06 1.47 13.36
N ILE A 107 -0.75 0.70 14.20
CA ILE A 107 -0.27 0.35 15.54
C ILE A 107 1.04 -0.43 15.44
N ALA A 108 1.10 -1.45 14.59
CA ALA A 108 2.31 -2.26 14.39
C ALA A 108 3.50 -1.40 13.94
N THR A 109 3.24 -0.43 13.06
CA THR A 109 4.28 0.48 12.58
C THR A 109 4.77 1.42 13.69
N ARG A 110 3.85 2.02 14.44
CA ARG A 110 4.21 2.91 15.57
C ARG A 110 4.97 2.19 16.67
N VAL A 111 4.57 0.96 17.00
CA VAL A 111 5.28 0.13 17.98
C VAL A 111 6.68 -0.19 17.49
N THR A 112 6.84 -0.52 16.20
CA THR A 112 8.15 -0.86 15.61
C THR A 112 9.05 0.38 15.54
N ALA A 113 8.52 1.53 15.12
CA ALA A 113 9.24 2.79 15.11
C ALA A 113 9.68 3.22 16.51
N ALA A 114 8.81 3.05 17.52
CA ALA A 114 9.14 3.33 18.92
C ALA A 114 10.27 2.43 19.44
N ARG A 115 10.31 1.14 19.06
CA ARG A 115 11.42 0.23 19.40
C ARG A 115 12.75 0.69 18.81
N TYR A 116 12.71 1.31 17.63
CA TYR A 116 13.89 1.90 16.99
C TYR A 116 14.19 3.35 17.41
N GLY A 117 13.38 3.94 18.31
CA GLY A 117 13.54 5.33 18.73
C GLY A 117 13.24 6.36 17.64
N VAL A 118 12.47 5.97 16.62
CA VAL A 118 12.13 6.81 15.46
C VAL A 118 10.78 7.49 15.70
N LYS A 119 10.73 8.82 15.51
CA LYS A 119 9.51 9.61 15.58
C LYS A 119 8.82 9.63 14.22
N LEU A 120 7.54 9.29 14.21
CA LEU A 120 6.67 9.34 13.03
C LEU A 120 5.71 10.51 13.13
N SER A 121 5.38 11.09 11.98
CA SER A 121 4.31 12.08 11.85
C SER A 121 2.92 11.48 12.16
N PRO A 122 1.88 12.32 12.31
CA PRO A 122 0.50 11.86 12.29
C PRO A 122 0.20 10.99 11.06
N SER A 123 -0.80 10.10 11.20
CA SER A 123 -1.24 9.21 10.12
C SER A 123 -2.08 9.99 9.12
N PHE A 124 -1.65 10.07 7.87
CA PHE A 124 -2.42 10.65 6.79
C PHE A 124 -3.10 9.52 6.00
N LEU A 125 -4.39 9.36 6.19
CA LEU A 125 -5.22 8.42 5.43
C LEU A 125 -5.57 9.03 4.08
N ILE A 126 -5.22 8.38 2.96
CA ILE A 126 -5.52 8.93 1.64
C ILE A 126 -6.86 8.38 1.14
N PRO A 127 -7.88 9.24 0.90
CA PRO A 127 -9.16 8.80 0.38
C PRO A 127 -9.04 8.35 -1.08
N SER A 128 -9.81 7.32 -1.46
CA SER A 128 -9.94 6.88 -2.84
C SER A 128 -11.36 6.41 -3.13
N ASN A 129 -11.90 6.87 -4.26
CA ASN A 129 -13.24 6.48 -4.70
C ASN A 129 -13.29 5.04 -5.25
N TRP A 130 -12.14 4.45 -5.60
CA TRP A 130 -12.10 3.09 -6.17
C TRP A 130 -11.86 2.02 -5.12
N THR A 131 -10.91 2.23 -4.20
CA THR A 131 -10.50 1.23 -3.20
C THR A 131 -10.94 1.61 -1.79
N GLY A 132 -11.65 2.74 -1.63
CA GLY A 132 -12.04 3.31 -0.35
C GLY A 132 -10.88 4.09 0.29
N CYS A 133 -9.72 3.46 0.41
CA CYS A 133 -8.49 4.04 0.92
C CYS A 133 -7.28 3.60 0.06
N LEU A 134 -6.32 4.48 -0.17
CA LEU A 134 -5.03 4.12 -0.79
C LEU A 134 -4.00 3.69 0.25
N GLY A 135 -4.26 3.92 1.53
CA GLY A 135 -3.39 3.55 2.63
C GLY A 135 -3.06 4.73 3.54
N VAL A 136 -2.09 4.48 4.42
CA VAL A 136 -1.64 5.42 5.44
C VAL A 136 -0.25 5.94 5.07
N ILE A 137 -0.08 7.25 5.11
CA ILE A 137 1.22 7.92 4.97
C ILE A 137 1.69 8.42 6.32
N ASN A 138 2.95 8.15 6.64
CA ASN A 138 3.68 8.82 7.71
C ASN A 138 5.07 9.23 7.21
N ASN A 139 5.47 10.43 7.60
CA ASN A 139 6.81 10.93 7.41
C ASN A 139 7.67 10.61 8.64
N TYR A 140 8.95 10.36 8.41
CA TYR A 140 9.92 10.27 9.49
C TYR A 140 10.27 11.69 9.96
N GLU A 141 10.02 11.98 11.23
CA GLU A 141 10.36 13.27 11.87
C GLU A 141 11.68 13.19 12.65
N SER A 142 12.40 12.09 12.49
CA SER A 142 13.72 11.87 13.08
C SER A 142 14.57 11.00 12.18
N LEU A 143 15.89 11.10 12.34
CA LEU A 143 16.85 10.24 11.66
C LEU A 143 16.62 8.75 11.94
N LEU A 144 16.74 7.94 10.88
CA LEU A 144 16.76 6.49 11.00
C LEU A 144 18.11 6.03 11.57
N PRO A 145 18.13 5.18 12.62
CA PRO A 145 19.38 4.79 13.26
C PRO A 145 20.23 3.85 12.40
N SER A 146 19.60 3.02 11.57
CA SER A 146 20.31 2.05 10.72
C SER A 146 19.45 1.60 9.54
N LYS A 147 20.09 0.99 8.54
CA LYS A 147 19.44 0.33 7.40
C LYS A 147 18.41 -0.74 7.83
N LYS A 148 18.58 -1.33 9.01
CA LYS A 148 17.61 -2.29 9.59
C LYS A 148 16.29 -1.62 9.97
N ALA A 149 16.33 -0.40 10.50
CA ALA A 149 15.12 0.35 10.81
C ALA A 149 14.37 0.76 9.53
N LEU A 150 15.10 1.10 8.46
CA LEU A 150 14.52 1.40 7.15
C LEU A 150 13.78 0.20 6.55
N PHE A 151 14.15 -1.04 6.92
CA PHE A 151 13.50 -2.27 6.46
C PHE A 151 12.41 -2.75 7.43
N ASP A 152 12.68 -2.83 8.73
CA ASP A 152 11.77 -3.46 9.68
C ASP A 152 10.46 -2.66 9.87
N ILE A 153 10.51 -1.32 9.80
CA ILE A 153 9.32 -0.45 9.93
C ILE A 153 8.31 -0.69 8.79
N PRO A 154 8.67 -0.58 7.50
CA PRO A 154 7.75 -0.89 6.40
C PRO A 154 7.28 -2.35 6.43
N VAL A 155 8.17 -3.29 6.73
CA VAL A 155 7.83 -4.72 6.80
C VAL A 155 6.79 -4.99 7.88
N ALA A 156 6.93 -4.41 9.06
CA ALA A 156 5.96 -4.57 10.15
C ALA A 156 4.57 -4.05 9.76
N ARG A 157 4.50 -2.90 9.07
CA ARG A 157 3.25 -2.36 8.53
C ARG A 157 2.59 -3.32 7.55
N THR A 158 3.35 -3.73 6.54
CA THR A 158 2.85 -4.54 5.45
C THR A 158 2.46 -5.94 5.93
N ALA A 159 3.30 -6.58 6.75
CA ALA A 159 3.02 -7.92 7.27
C ALA A 159 1.77 -7.94 8.17
N SER A 160 1.59 -6.95 9.03
CA SER A 160 0.40 -6.87 9.89
C SER A 160 -0.87 -6.55 9.09
N ALA A 161 -0.80 -5.70 8.07
CA ALA A 161 -1.91 -5.43 7.16
C ALA A 161 -2.34 -6.68 6.39
N TYR A 162 -1.39 -7.42 5.79
CA TYR A 162 -1.67 -8.68 5.09
C TYR A 162 -2.25 -9.73 6.02
N LEU A 163 -1.64 -9.93 7.19
CA LEU A 163 -2.11 -10.94 8.15
C LEU A 163 -3.54 -10.63 8.61
N THR A 164 -3.82 -9.37 8.93
CA THR A 164 -5.17 -8.94 9.30
C THR A 164 -6.15 -9.16 8.16
N SER A 165 -5.78 -8.77 6.95
CA SER A 165 -6.62 -8.93 5.75
C SER A 165 -6.93 -10.40 5.46
N LEU A 166 -5.93 -11.28 5.61
CA LEU A 166 -6.07 -12.72 5.44
C LEU A 166 -6.94 -13.34 6.54
N VAL A 167 -6.76 -12.93 7.79
CA VAL A 167 -7.60 -13.39 8.91
C VAL A 167 -9.05 -12.99 8.70
N LEU A 168 -9.33 -11.76 8.24
CA LEU A 168 -10.69 -11.31 7.94
C LEU A 168 -11.30 -12.12 6.79
N ALA A 169 -10.56 -12.35 5.71
CA ALA A 169 -11.02 -13.15 4.58
C ALA A 169 -11.33 -14.61 4.96
N ILE A 170 -10.47 -15.24 5.77
CA ILE A 170 -10.70 -16.61 6.25
C ILE A 170 -11.85 -16.66 7.26
N SER A 171 -11.95 -15.67 8.16
CA SER A 171 -13.03 -15.62 9.15
C SER A 171 -14.40 -15.53 8.49
N ALA A 172 -14.51 -14.71 7.45
CA ALA A 172 -15.71 -14.61 6.61
C ALA A 172 -16.04 -15.93 5.90
N PHE A 173 -15.04 -16.59 5.33
CA PHE A 173 -15.24 -17.89 4.70
C PHE A 173 -15.73 -18.96 5.68
N ILE A 174 -15.22 -18.96 6.91
CA ILE A 174 -15.63 -19.91 7.95
C ILE A 174 -17.03 -19.58 8.48
N SER A 175 -17.39 -18.30 8.64
CA SER A 175 -18.70 -17.91 9.17
C SER A 175 -19.83 -18.26 8.21
N ASP A 176 -19.63 -18.02 6.92
CA ASP A 176 -20.67 -18.18 5.90
C ASP A 176 -20.61 -19.53 5.18
N GLY A 177 -19.52 -20.28 5.33
CA GLY A 177 -19.26 -21.53 4.62
C GLY A 177 -19.06 -21.36 3.10
N SER A 178 -19.07 -20.12 2.62
CA SER A 178 -18.86 -19.72 1.23
C SER A 178 -18.37 -18.27 1.18
N PHE A 179 -17.81 -17.84 0.05
CA PHE A 179 -17.50 -16.43 -0.19
C PHE A 179 -18.73 -15.60 -0.56
N ASN A 180 -19.90 -16.20 -0.74
CA ASN A 180 -21.07 -15.54 -1.32
C ASN A 180 -21.83 -14.58 -0.36
N GLY A 181 -21.51 -14.54 0.95
CA GLY A 181 -22.12 -13.57 1.88
C GLY A 181 -23.54 -13.88 2.37
N GLY A 182 -24.09 -15.06 2.02
CA GLY A 182 -25.40 -15.51 2.48
C GLY A 182 -26.54 -14.51 2.24
N GLU A 183 -27.23 -14.12 3.31
CA GLU A 183 -28.34 -13.14 3.27
C GLU A 183 -27.88 -11.67 3.18
N ASN A 184 -26.60 -11.40 3.51
CA ASN A 184 -25.98 -10.06 3.58
C ASN A 184 -24.91 -9.87 2.49
N ALA A 185 -25.17 -10.45 1.31
CA ALA A 185 -24.22 -10.45 0.21
C ALA A 185 -24.09 -9.07 -0.46
N LEU A 186 -22.85 -8.61 -0.64
CA LEU A 186 -22.54 -7.50 -1.53
C LEU A 186 -22.42 -8.00 -2.96
N PHE A 187 -22.93 -7.23 -3.92
CA PHE A 187 -22.86 -7.60 -5.33
C PHE A 187 -21.76 -6.81 -6.03
N ILE A 188 -20.65 -7.48 -6.33
CA ILE A 188 -19.55 -6.87 -7.06
C ILE A 188 -19.90 -6.86 -8.54
N ARG A 189 -20.09 -5.65 -9.07
CA ARG A 189 -20.39 -5.43 -10.47
C ARG A 189 -19.14 -5.62 -11.35
N PRO A 190 -19.24 -6.24 -12.53
CA PRO A 190 -18.10 -6.45 -13.44
C PRO A 190 -17.35 -5.16 -13.82
N GLN A 191 -18.05 -4.01 -13.84
CA GLN A 191 -17.47 -2.69 -14.10
C GLN A 191 -16.34 -2.33 -13.13
N PHE A 192 -16.35 -2.89 -11.92
CA PHE A 192 -15.28 -2.68 -10.93
C PHE A 192 -13.93 -3.22 -11.44
N PHE A 193 -13.93 -4.33 -12.17
CA PHE A 193 -12.74 -4.99 -12.70
C PHE A 193 -12.33 -4.52 -14.10
N TYR A 194 -13.18 -3.71 -14.76
CA TYR A 194 -13.00 -3.25 -16.13
C TYR A 194 -11.62 -2.60 -16.35
N ASN A 195 -10.81 -3.17 -17.24
CA ASN A 195 -9.45 -2.70 -17.56
C ASN A 195 -8.52 -2.52 -16.34
N ASN A 196 -8.74 -3.22 -15.23
CA ASN A 196 -7.94 -3.06 -14.01
C ASN A 196 -7.18 -4.34 -13.66
N PRO A 197 -5.95 -4.54 -14.18
CA PRO A 197 -5.18 -5.77 -13.92
C PRO A 197 -4.82 -5.92 -12.43
N LEU A 198 -4.68 -4.82 -11.69
CA LEU A 198 -4.32 -4.82 -10.27
C LEU A 198 -5.39 -5.42 -9.34
N LEU A 199 -6.64 -5.57 -9.82
CA LEU A 199 -7.75 -6.18 -9.09
C LEU A 199 -8.00 -7.64 -9.52
N SER A 200 -7.20 -8.18 -10.45
CA SER A 200 -7.39 -9.51 -11.03
C SER A 200 -7.38 -10.64 -9.99
N PHE A 201 -6.65 -10.48 -8.88
CA PHE A 201 -6.65 -11.44 -7.76
C PHE A 201 -8.01 -11.59 -7.10
N ILE A 202 -8.70 -10.48 -6.90
CA ILE A 202 -10.04 -10.48 -6.31
C ILE A 202 -11.01 -11.25 -7.22
N GLN A 203 -10.93 -11.01 -8.52
CA GLN A 203 -11.71 -11.73 -9.53
C GLN A 203 -11.36 -13.23 -9.58
N LEU A 204 -10.09 -13.59 -9.38
CA LEU A 204 -9.65 -14.98 -9.34
C LEU A 204 -10.18 -15.73 -8.10
N VAL A 205 -10.22 -15.07 -6.94
CA VAL A 205 -10.69 -15.67 -5.69
C VAL A 205 -12.22 -15.76 -5.62
N ILE A 206 -12.91 -14.71 -6.01
CA ILE A 206 -14.38 -14.61 -5.96
C ILE A 206 -15.05 -15.39 -7.11
N GLY A 207 -14.31 -15.59 -8.20
CA GLY A 207 -14.79 -16.25 -9.39
C GLY A 207 -15.31 -15.25 -10.43
N PRO A 208 -15.25 -15.61 -11.71
CA PRO A 208 -15.67 -14.72 -12.78
C PRO A 208 -17.18 -14.59 -12.87
N TYR A 209 -17.63 -13.44 -13.38
CA TYR A 209 -19.04 -13.17 -13.64
C TYR A 209 -19.59 -14.04 -14.80
N SER A 210 -18.80 -14.22 -15.86
CA SER A 210 -19.18 -15.00 -17.04
C SER A 210 -18.04 -15.89 -17.52
N ASP A 211 -18.37 -16.97 -18.22
CA ASP A 211 -17.39 -17.80 -18.92
C ASP A 211 -16.93 -17.12 -20.24
N ASP A 212 -15.96 -17.71 -20.93
CA ASP A 212 -15.44 -17.22 -22.22
C ASP A 212 -16.52 -17.21 -23.34
N LEU A 213 -17.63 -17.91 -23.14
CA LEU A 213 -18.77 -17.97 -24.05
C LEU A 213 -19.86 -16.92 -23.68
N GLY A 214 -19.66 -16.15 -22.60
CA GLY A 214 -20.58 -15.12 -22.13
C GLY A 214 -21.75 -15.65 -21.30
N ASN A 215 -21.74 -16.91 -20.88
CA ASN A 215 -22.72 -17.46 -19.95
C ASN A 215 -22.41 -16.97 -18.53
N VAL A 216 -23.42 -16.43 -17.86
CA VAL A 216 -23.31 -16.04 -16.45
C VAL A 216 -23.05 -17.28 -15.61
N LEU A 217 -22.00 -17.26 -14.78
CA LEU A 217 -21.68 -18.41 -13.94
C LEU A 217 -22.76 -18.63 -12.86
N PRO A 218 -22.94 -19.88 -12.35
CA PRO A 218 -23.95 -20.19 -11.35
C PRO A 218 -23.86 -19.37 -10.06
N ASN A 219 -22.67 -18.86 -9.76
CA ASN A 219 -22.42 -18.06 -8.58
C ASN A 219 -22.74 -16.58 -8.80
N ALA A 220 -22.93 -16.11 -10.04
CA ALA A 220 -23.20 -14.71 -10.37
C ALA A 220 -24.69 -14.49 -10.66
N VAL A 221 -25.19 -13.30 -10.31
CA VAL A 221 -26.58 -12.90 -10.60
C VAL A 221 -26.59 -12.00 -11.83
N GLU A 222 -27.32 -12.43 -12.86
CA GLU A 222 -27.41 -11.73 -14.14
C GLU A 222 -27.91 -10.28 -13.94
N GLY A 223 -27.15 -9.32 -14.46
CA GLY A 223 -27.44 -7.89 -14.37
C GLY A 223 -27.11 -7.24 -13.02
N VAL A 224 -26.72 -8.01 -12.01
CA VAL A 224 -26.43 -7.52 -10.66
C VAL A 224 -24.95 -7.63 -10.31
N GLY A 225 -24.34 -8.81 -10.43
CA GLY A 225 -22.92 -9.01 -10.12
C GLY A 225 -22.64 -10.33 -9.41
N VAL A 226 -21.41 -10.47 -8.91
CA VAL A 226 -21.01 -11.64 -8.12
C VAL A 226 -21.25 -11.34 -6.63
N PRO A 227 -22.05 -12.16 -5.90
CA PRO A 227 -22.32 -12.01 -4.49
C PRO A 227 -21.08 -12.35 -3.68
N VAL A 228 -20.74 -11.51 -2.70
CA VAL A 228 -19.55 -11.64 -1.87
C VAL A 228 -19.85 -11.20 -0.44
N ASP A 229 -19.29 -11.93 0.53
CA ASP A 229 -19.30 -11.51 1.93
C ASP A 229 -18.56 -10.15 2.10
N PRO A 230 -19.17 -9.16 2.76
CA PRO A 230 -18.57 -7.84 2.94
C PRO A 230 -17.21 -7.87 3.65
N LEU A 231 -17.03 -8.77 4.63
CA LEU A 231 -15.78 -8.87 5.39
C LEU A 231 -14.70 -9.59 4.56
N ALA A 232 -15.08 -10.60 3.78
CA ALA A 232 -14.18 -11.24 2.83
C ALA A 232 -13.68 -10.25 1.78
N PHE A 233 -14.58 -9.43 1.23
CA PHE A 233 -14.22 -8.41 0.27
C PHE A 233 -13.30 -7.33 0.87
N ALA A 234 -13.53 -6.92 2.12
CA ALA A 234 -12.64 -6.02 2.85
C ALA A 234 -11.22 -6.59 2.96
N GLY A 235 -11.09 -7.88 3.29
CA GLY A 235 -9.81 -8.59 3.35
C GLY A 235 -9.12 -8.66 1.99
N LEU A 236 -9.84 -9.05 0.94
CA LEU A 236 -9.29 -9.14 -0.42
C LEU A 236 -8.82 -7.78 -0.95
N LEU A 237 -9.61 -6.72 -0.77
CA LEU A 237 -9.19 -5.36 -1.13
C LEU A 237 -8.03 -4.87 -0.26
N GLY A 238 -8.05 -5.18 1.04
CA GLY A 238 -6.97 -4.85 1.96
C GLY A 238 -5.63 -5.45 1.52
N MET A 239 -5.64 -6.69 1.04
CA MET A 239 -4.45 -7.33 0.45
C MET A 239 -3.96 -6.55 -0.76
N VAL A 240 -4.84 -6.23 -1.72
CA VAL A 240 -4.47 -5.47 -2.93
C VAL A 240 -3.90 -4.08 -2.58
N VAL A 241 -4.57 -3.31 -1.73
CA VAL A 241 -4.08 -1.97 -1.30
C VAL A 241 -2.73 -2.09 -0.61
N THR A 242 -2.52 -3.14 0.18
CA THR A 242 -1.22 -3.41 0.82
C THR A 242 -0.16 -3.77 -0.22
N SER A 243 -0.47 -4.56 -1.24
CA SER A 243 0.43 -4.88 -2.35
C SER A 243 0.80 -3.64 -3.17
N LEU A 244 -0.15 -2.75 -3.44
CA LEU A 244 0.11 -1.49 -4.13
C LEU A 244 1.11 -0.61 -3.36
N ASN A 245 1.02 -0.61 -2.03
CA ASN A 245 1.99 0.06 -1.16
C ASN A 245 3.35 -0.65 -1.07
N LEU A 246 3.41 -1.93 -1.46
CA LEU A 246 4.60 -2.77 -1.50
C LEU A 246 5.31 -2.73 -2.87
N LEU A 247 4.75 -2.02 -3.86
CA LEU A 247 5.43 -1.76 -5.12
C LEU A 247 6.74 -0.96 -4.87
N PRO A 248 7.85 -1.33 -5.52
CA PRO A 248 9.14 -0.69 -5.29
C PRO A 248 9.21 0.66 -6.02
N CYS A 249 8.54 1.68 -5.48
CA CYS A 249 8.51 3.02 -6.05
C CYS A 249 8.61 4.13 -4.98
N GLY A 250 9.67 4.93 -5.04
CA GLY A 250 9.85 6.12 -4.21
C GLY A 250 9.79 5.84 -2.70
N ARG A 251 8.97 6.61 -1.98
CA ARG A 251 8.69 6.51 -0.54
C ARG A 251 7.52 5.59 -0.21
N LEU A 252 7.14 4.69 -1.14
CA LEU A 252 6.29 3.55 -0.82
C LEU A 252 7.02 2.60 0.16
N GLU A 253 6.26 1.77 0.88
CA GLU A 253 6.87 0.81 1.80
C GLU A 253 7.77 -0.17 1.02
N GLY A 254 7.34 -0.58 -0.17
CA GLY A 254 8.16 -1.35 -1.11
C GLY A 254 9.42 -0.63 -1.59
N GLY A 255 9.34 0.70 -1.78
CA GLY A 255 10.49 1.52 -2.16
C GLY A 255 11.53 1.61 -1.04
N ARG A 256 11.10 1.79 0.21
CA ARG A 256 11.96 1.77 1.41
C ARG A 256 12.61 0.40 1.62
N ILE A 257 11.85 -0.68 1.44
CA ILE A 257 12.36 -2.06 1.47
C ILE A 257 13.42 -2.26 0.38
N ALA A 258 13.14 -1.83 -0.86
CA ALA A 258 14.08 -1.96 -1.97
C ALA A 258 15.37 -1.15 -1.72
N GLN A 259 15.28 0.06 -1.17
CA GLN A 259 16.43 0.87 -0.76
C GLN A 259 17.27 0.16 0.31
N ALA A 260 16.62 -0.45 1.30
CA ALA A 260 17.31 -1.18 2.35
C ALA A 260 17.98 -2.48 1.85
N LEU A 261 17.42 -3.17 0.86
CA LEU A 261 17.97 -4.43 0.34
C LEU A 261 19.07 -4.21 -0.72
N PHE A 262 18.76 -3.41 -1.74
CA PHE A 262 19.57 -3.30 -2.96
C PHE A 262 20.36 -1.99 -3.06
N GLY A 263 20.20 -1.09 -2.10
CA GLY A 263 20.81 0.23 -2.09
C GLY A 263 20.04 1.25 -2.94
N ARG A 264 20.48 2.51 -2.86
CA ARG A 264 19.80 3.67 -3.47
C ARG A 264 19.68 3.59 -4.99
N ASN A 265 20.80 3.39 -5.68
CA ASN A 265 20.81 3.39 -7.15
C ASN A 265 19.87 2.33 -7.75
N THR A 266 19.91 1.11 -7.21
CA THR A 266 19.04 0.03 -7.67
C THR A 266 17.58 0.31 -7.32
N ALA A 267 17.30 0.86 -6.14
CA ALA A 267 15.94 1.23 -5.76
C ALA A 267 15.37 2.39 -6.60
N ALA A 268 16.20 3.34 -7.02
CA ALA A 268 15.81 4.40 -7.95
C ALA A 268 15.49 3.82 -9.35
N LEU A 269 16.30 2.88 -9.84
CA LEU A 269 16.03 2.15 -11.08
C LEU A 269 14.71 1.36 -11.00
N LEU A 270 14.50 0.63 -9.90
CA LEU A 270 13.25 -0.11 -9.65
C LEU A 270 12.04 0.82 -9.54
N SER A 271 12.21 1.98 -8.92
CA SER A 271 11.17 3.01 -8.83
C SER A 271 10.79 3.54 -10.19
N PHE A 272 11.78 3.86 -11.03
CA PHE A 272 11.55 4.28 -12.40
C PHE A 272 10.85 3.20 -13.22
N GLY A 273 11.34 1.95 -13.16
CA GLY A 273 10.73 0.82 -13.88
C GLY A 273 9.28 0.59 -13.46
N THR A 274 8.99 0.64 -12.16
CA THR A 274 7.62 0.47 -11.63
C THR A 274 6.71 1.61 -12.06
N SER A 275 7.16 2.86 -11.97
CA SER A 275 6.39 4.02 -12.45
C SER A 275 6.12 3.95 -13.95
N LEU A 276 7.09 3.51 -14.75
CA LEU A 276 6.92 3.33 -16.19
C LEU A 276 5.88 2.24 -16.50
N LEU A 277 5.94 1.09 -15.82
CA LEU A 277 4.96 0.01 -15.98
C LEU A 277 3.55 0.44 -15.56
N LEU A 278 3.41 1.16 -14.45
CA LEU A 278 2.14 1.75 -14.04
C LEU A 278 1.63 2.78 -15.04
N GLY A 279 2.52 3.59 -15.63
CA GLY A 279 2.19 4.52 -16.70
C GLY A 279 1.67 3.83 -17.96
N ILE A 280 2.32 2.75 -18.39
CA ILE A 280 1.87 1.91 -19.52
C ILE A 280 0.52 1.27 -19.21
N GLY A 281 0.33 0.74 -18.00
CA GLY A 281 -0.96 0.24 -17.53
C GLY A 281 -2.04 1.33 -17.49
N GLY A 282 -1.67 2.57 -17.18
CA GLY A 282 -2.57 3.72 -17.24
C GLY A 282 -3.02 4.04 -18.66
N LEU A 283 -2.09 4.03 -19.62
CA LEU A 283 -2.39 4.23 -21.06
C LEU A 283 -3.26 3.11 -21.65
N SER A 284 -3.26 1.93 -21.05
CA SER A 284 -4.20 0.84 -21.35
C SER A 284 -5.66 1.14 -21.03
N GLY A 285 -5.94 2.23 -20.30
CA GLY A 285 -7.27 2.52 -19.78
C GLY A 285 -7.50 2.01 -18.35
N SER A 286 -6.46 1.54 -17.64
CA SER A 286 -6.58 1.27 -16.20
C SER A 286 -6.50 2.57 -15.40
N VAL A 287 -7.64 3.01 -14.88
CA VAL A 287 -7.69 4.20 -14.02
C VAL A 287 -6.88 3.99 -12.74
N LEU A 288 -6.86 2.76 -12.20
CA LEU A 288 -6.08 2.44 -11.00
C LEU A 288 -4.57 2.51 -11.25
N CYS A 289 -4.07 1.95 -12.36
CA CYS A 289 -2.65 2.06 -12.70
C CYS A 289 -2.25 3.52 -12.93
N LEU A 290 -3.09 4.31 -13.60
CA LEU A 290 -2.83 5.71 -13.87
C LEU A 290 -2.82 6.53 -12.57
N ALA A 291 -3.87 6.41 -11.75
CA ALA A 291 -4.00 7.14 -10.50
C ALA A 291 -2.85 6.77 -9.54
N TRP A 292 -2.56 5.48 -9.40
CA TRP A 292 -1.47 5.02 -8.54
C TRP A 292 -0.11 5.43 -9.09
N GLY A 293 0.11 5.35 -10.40
CA GLY A 293 1.35 5.79 -11.06
C GLY A 293 1.61 7.29 -10.85
N LEU A 294 0.58 8.13 -10.96
CA LEU A 294 0.68 9.56 -10.69
C LEU A 294 0.97 9.84 -9.21
N ILE A 295 0.25 9.19 -8.29
CA ILE A 295 0.45 9.39 -6.85
C ILE A 295 1.85 8.92 -6.43
N ALA A 296 2.26 7.74 -6.90
CA ALA A 296 3.56 7.16 -6.60
C ALA A 296 4.70 8.05 -7.13
N THR A 297 4.55 8.62 -8.33
CA THR A 297 5.60 9.43 -8.97
C THR A 297 5.67 10.86 -8.44
N PHE A 298 4.54 11.54 -8.26
CA PHE A 298 4.52 12.97 -7.90
C PHE A 298 4.43 13.22 -6.40
N PHE A 299 3.66 12.42 -5.66
CA PHE A 299 3.45 12.64 -4.23
C PHE A 299 4.37 11.77 -3.37
N ARG A 300 4.74 10.59 -3.88
CA ARG A 300 5.63 9.66 -3.17
C ARG A 300 6.95 9.45 -3.88
N GLY A 301 7.26 10.25 -4.91
CA GLY A 301 8.51 10.17 -5.64
C GLY A 301 9.71 10.55 -4.77
N GLY A 302 10.88 10.07 -5.18
CA GLY A 302 12.16 10.39 -4.54
C GLY A 302 12.60 9.38 -3.48
N GLU A 303 13.83 9.53 -3.05
CA GLU A 303 14.44 8.66 -2.04
C GLU A 303 14.08 9.11 -0.62
N GLU A 304 14.12 8.17 0.32
CA GLU A 304 14.02 8.47 1.74
C GLU A 304 15.35 9.05 2.24
N ILE A 305 15.28 9.88 3.27
CA ILE A 305 16.47 10.43 3.93
C ILE A 305 17.37 9.26 4.37
N PRO A 306 18.70 9.35 4.20
CA PRO A 306 19.61 8.30 4.64
C PRO A 306 19.43 7.88 6.09
N ALA A 307 19.81 6.62 6.35
CA ALA A 307 20.01 6.15 7.70
C ALA A 307 21.41 6.52 8.18
N ARG A 308 21.58 6.72 9.49
CA ARG A 308 22.89 7.07 10.09
C ARG A 308 23.94 6.00 9.83
N ASP A 309 23.51 4.74 9.73
CA ASP A 309 24.35 3.60 9.39
C ASP A 309 23.74 2.79 8.25
N GLU A 310 24.35 2.93 7.07
CA GLU A 310 24.04 2.14 5.87
C GLU A 310 25.10 1.10 5.53
N ILE A 311 26.22 1.08 6.26
CA ILE A 311 27.33 0.14 6.05
C ILE A 311 26.99 -1.23 6.68
N THR A 312 26.32 -1.22 7.83
CA THR A 312 25.97 -2.48 8.51
C THR A 312 25.00 -3.31 7.66
N PRO A 313 25.35 -4.58 7.32
CA PRO A 313 24.49 -5.43 6.52
C PRO A 313 23.17 -5.76 7.25
N LEU A 314 22.10 -5.96 6.48
CA LEU A 314 20.75 -6.26 7.00
C LEU A 314 20.68 -7.64 7.69
N GLY A 315 21.55 -8.57 7.32
CA GLY A 315 21.48 -9.99 7.69
C GLY A 315 20.59 -10.78 6.72
N ASP A 316 20.94 -12.05 6.49
CA ASP A 316 20.35 -12.89 5.44
C ASP A 316 18.83 -13.09 5.61
N ASP A 317 18.36 -13.21 6.85
CA ASP A 317 16.92 -13.37 7.16
C ASP A 317 16.04 -12.25 6.57
N ARG A 318 16.55 -11.01 6.59
CA ARG A 318 15.80 -9.85 6.07
C ARG A 318 15.75 -9.85 4.56
N TYR A 319 16.76 -10.39 3.88
CA TYR A 319 16.69 -10.60 2.44
C TYR A 319 15.58 -11.60 2.10
N THR A 320 15.48 -12.71 2.84
CA THR A 320 14.40 -13.69 2.67
C THR A 320 13.02 -13.04 2.84
N TRP A 321 12.80 -12.26 3.90
CA TRP A 321 11.55 -11.53 4.09
C TRP A 321 11.25 -10.54 2.97
N GLY A 322 12.27 -9.82 2.48
CA GLY A 322 12.15 -8.93 1.34
C GLY A 322 11.64 -9.64 0.08
N PHE A 323 12.22 -10.80 -0.23
CA PHE A 323 11.79 -11.62 -1.36
C PHE A 323 10.40 -12.22 -1.18
N ILE A 324 10.06 -12.69 0.03
CA ILE A 324 8.72 -13.20 0.33
C ILE A 324 7.67 -12.10 0.11
N LEU A 325 7.92 -10.89 0.60
CA LEU A 325 7.03 -9.75 0.41
C LEU A 325 6.90 -9.38 -1.07
N ALA A 326 8.01 -9.32 -1.81
CA ALA A 326 7.98 -9.08 -3.26
C ALA A 326 7.16 -10.16 -4.00
N LEU A 327 7.31 -11.43 -3.63
CA LEU A 327 6.54 -12.54 -4.19
C LEU A 327 5.05 -12.39 -3.89
N ILE A 328 4.67 -12.11 -2.63
CA ILE A 328 3.26 -11.89 -2.25
C ILE A 328 2.68 -10.68 -3.02
N CYS A 329 3.45 -9.60 -3.18
CA CYS A 329 3.07 -8.45 -3.98
C CYS A 329 2.74 -8.85 -5.43
N LEU A 330 3.64 -9.59 -6.07
CA LEU A 330 3.47 -10.06 -7.44
C LEU A 330 2.29 -11.02 -7.57
N LEU A 331 2.13 -11.97 -6.64
CA LEU A 331 1.02 -12.92 -6.66
C LEU A 331 -0.33 -12.24 -6.43
N THR A 332 -0.37 -11.14 -5.67
CA THR A 332 -1.62 -10.42 -5.38
C THR A 332 -1.98 -9.43 -6.49
N LEU A 333 -1.01 -8.74 -7.08
CA LEU A 333 -1.27 -7.76 -8.15
C LEU A 333 -1.32 -8.39 -9.54
N PHE A 334 -0.55 -9.47 -9.75
CA PHE A 334 -0.39 -10.16 -11.02
C PHE A 334 -0.48 -11.68 -10.83
N PRO A 335 -1.56 -12.21 -10.21
CA PRO A 335 -1.75 -13.66 -10.05
C PRO A 335 -1.74 -14.41 -11.40
N ASN A 336 -2.11 -13.73 -12.48
CA ASN A 336 -2.12 -14.29 -13.83
C ASN A 336 -1.17 -13.48 -14.74
N SER A 337 -0.02 -14.07 -15.08
CA SER A 337 0.79 -13.62 -16.22
C SER A 337 0.06 -13.82 -17.57
N GLY A 338 -1.02 -14.61 -17.57
CA GLY A 338 -1.78 -15.02 -18.74
C GLY A 338 -3.26 -14.62 -18.73
N GLY A 339 -3.61 -13.50 -18.07
CA GLY A 339 -4.92 -12.85 -18.19
C GLY A 339 -6.14 -13.78 -18.07
N THR A 340 -6.74 -13.88 -16.88
CA THR A 340 -8.14 -14.30 -16.85
C THR A 340 -8.95 -13.20 -17.51
N PHE A 341 -9.53 -13.58 -18.65
CA PHE A 341 -10.18 -12.78 -19.68
C PHE A 341 -9.22 -12.04 -20.61
N SER A 342 -8.98 -12.67 -21.77
CA SER A 342 -8.89 -11.98 -23.04
C SER A 342 -10.21 -11.21 -23.28
N SER A 343 -10.43 -10.11 -22.57
CA SER A 343 -10.59 -8.90 -23.36
C SER A 343 -9.18 -8.59 -23.82
N SER A 344 -8.84 -8.95 -25.06
CA SER A 344 -7.74 -8.29 -25.76
C SER A 344 -7.76 -6.83 -25.33
N PHE A 345 -6.61 -6.24 -25.05
CA PHE A 345 -6.45 -4.81 -24.73
C PHE A 345 -7.25 -3.84 -25.63
N LEU A 346 -7.81 -4.36 -26.73
CA LEU A 346 -8.59 -3.75 -27.80
C LEU A 346 -10.09 -4.13 -27.84
N ASN A 347 -10.62 -5.02 -26.98
CA ASN A 347 -12.03 -5.40 -26.98
C ASN A 347 -12.73 -4.99 -25.67
N PRO A 348 -13.90 -4.35 -25.73
CA PRO A 348 -14.70 -4.07 -24.54
C PRO A 348 -15.19 -5.39 -23.92
N PRO A 349 -15.34 -5.48 -22.59
CA PRO A 349 -16.05 -6.58 -21.97
C PRO A 349 -17.49 -6.58 -22.48
N PHE A 350 -17.96 -7.77 -22.80
CA PHE A 350 -19.26 -7.99 -23.42
C PHE A 350 -20.39 -7.54 -22.49
N PHE A 351 -20.88 -6.32 -22.71
CA PHE A 351 -22.19 -5.89 -22.26
C PHE A 351 -23.25 -6.51 -23.18
N ARG A 352 -23.99 -7.52 -22.71
CA ARG A 352 -25.37 -7.72 -23.17
C ARG A 352 -26.27 -6.89 -22.26
N GLY A 353 -26.31 -5.60 -22.58
CA GLY A 353 -27.10 -4.60 -21.89
C GLY A 353 -27.15 -3.34 -22.75
N GLY A 354 -27.47 -3.51 -24.03
CA GLY A 354 -27.96 -2.40 -24.82
C GLY A 354 -29.22 -1.89 -24.14
N LEU A 355 -29.18 -0.67 -23.64
CA LEU A 355 -30.40 0.11 -23.45
C LEU A 355 -30.91 0.39 -24.86
N ASP A 356 -31.77 -0.49 -25.36
CA ASP A 356 -32.66 -0.15 -26.46
C ASP A 356 -33.64 0.89 -25.90
N VAL A 357 -33.32 2.16 -26.12
CA VAL A 357 -34.27 3.28 -26.14
C VAL A 357 -34.07 4.02 -27.46
#